data_AF-A0A6A5K9W9-F1
#
_entry.id   AF-A0A6A5K9W9-F1
#
_cell.length_a   1.000
_cell.length_b   1.000
_cell.length_c   1.000
_cell.angle_alpha   90.00
_cell.angle_beta   90.00
_cell.angle_gamma   90.00
#
_symmetry.space_group_name_H-M   'P 1'
#
loop_
_entity.id
_entity.type
_entity.pdbx_description
1 polymer ?
#
loop_
_entity_poly.entity_id
_entity_poly.type
_entity_poly.pdbx_seq_one_letter_code
_entity_poly.pdbx_strand_id
1 'polypeptide(L)'
;MHLLLLLTSLGLLVAASDSSSQHKPFDCGTDTSHASDDYLKTVQALHDNKNSGSPAARAAIAARDQAAASTGSISIDTVFHIVAKADSKSTVTNNMPSAQLSALNTAYKPYNIHFNLINGTYNTLNLYFQTDLSGGVLGRCTLPSAIANGKSDPTIYANDGCNINANTMPSGALQGYNSGMTAVHETGHWLGLLHMFEGYSCDGPGDYIDDTPAESTATDGCPGDPIHNYMDYSVDSCYQGFTELQVARMRSMWGLYRDGN
;
A
#
# COMPACT_ATOMS: atom_id res chain seq x y z
N MET A 1 65.61 -44.24 -19.19
CA MET A 1 65.44 -44.12 -17.74
C MET A 1 64.47 -42.96 -17.50
N HIS A 2 63.23 -43.29 -17.13
CA HIS A 2 62.14 -42.45 -16.59
C HIS A 2 61.92 -41.04 -17.17
N LEU A 3 60.96 -40.91 -18.10
CA LEU A 3 60.26 -39.66 -18.37
C LEU A 3 58.96 -39.66 -17.55
N LEU A 4 58.91 -38.80 -16.53
CA LEU A 4 57.80 -38.65 -15.58
C LEU A 4 56.64 -37.91 -16.27
N LEU A 5 55.47 -38.54 -16.38
CA LEU A 5 54.23 -37.86 -16.75
C LEU A 5 53.75 -36.98 -15.59
N LEU A 6 53.71 -35.67 -15.79
CA LEU A 6 52.95 -34.75 -14.94
C LEU A 6 51.56 -34.58 -15.55
N LEU A 7 50.56 -35.24 -14.95
CA LEU A 7 49.15 -34.91 -15.15
C LEU A 7 48.86 -33.61 -14.41
N THR A 8 48.64 -32.52 -15.14
CA THR A 8 47.98 -31.34 -14.59
C THR A 8 46.47 -31.52 -14.76
N SER A 9 45.79 -31.80 -13.65
CA SER A 9 44.33 -31.74 -13.58
C SER A 9 43.87 -30.30 -13.76
N LEU A 10 43.32 -30.00 -14.93
CA LEU A 10 42.60 -28.75 -15.18
C LEU A 10 41.26 -28.83 -14.44
N GLY A 11 41.28 -28.45 -13.17
CA GLY A 11 40.07 -28.23 -12.39
C GLY A 11 39.30 -27.07 -13.00
N LEU A 12 38.24 -27.39 -13.73
CA LEU A 12 37.26 -26.43 -14.22
C LEU A 12 36.54 -25.86 -12.97
N LEU A 13 37.00 -24.72 -12.45
CA LEU A 13 36.19 -23.91 -11.55
C LEU A 13 35.04 -23.36 -12.40
N VAL A 14 33.91 -24.09 -12.39
CA VAL A 14 32.62 -23.48 -12.69
C VAL A 14 32.35 -22.53 -11.53
N ALA A 15 32.62 -21.24 -11.77
CA ALA A 15 32.01 -20.20 -10.96
C ALA A 15 30.50 -20.38 -11.10
N ALA A 16 29.86 -20.85 -10.03
CA ALA A 16 28.42 -20.71 -9.90
C ALA A 16 28.13 -19.21 -10.00
N SER A 17 27.60 -18.77 -11.14
CA SER A 17 26.93 -17.49 -11.22
C SER A 17 25.75 -17.61 -10.29
N ASP A 18 25.91 -17.09 -9.08
CA ASP A 18 24.83 -16.91 -8.14
C ASP A 18 23.80 -16.03 -8.85
N SER A 19 22.73 -16.66 -9.35
CA SER A 19 21.58 -15.94 -9.87
C SER A 19 20.82 -15.42 -8.67
N SER A 20 21.41 -14.46 -7.94
CA SER A 20 20.63 -13.54 -7.13
C SER A 20 19.70 -12.87 -8.13
N SER A 21 18.43 -13.30 -8.15
CA SER A 21 17.40 -12.58 -8.86
C SER A 21 17.51 -11.14 -8.39
N GLN A 22 17.98 -10.23 -9.26
CA GLN A 22 17.85 -8.81 -9.03
C GLN A 22 16.37 -8.60 -8.74
N HIS A 23 16.05 -8.37 -7.47
CA HIS A 23 14.70 -8.02 -7.07
C HIS A 23 14.43 -6.73 -7.84
N LYS A 24 13.45 -6.79 -8.75
CA LYS A 24 12.91 -5.55 -9.29
C LYS A 24 12.31 -4.83 -8.09
N PRO A 25 12.54 -3.52 -7.94
CA PRO A 25 11.85 -2.72 -6.94
C PRO A 25 10.36 -3.06 -7.00
N PHE A 26 9.75 -3.18 -5.82
CA PHE A 26 8.31 -3.32 -5.73
C PHE A 26 7.67 -2.17 -6.52
N ASP A 27 6.68 -2.48 -7.35
CA ASP A 27 5.80 -1.50 -7.97
C ASP A 27 4.39 -1.84 -7.47
N CYS A 28 3.67 -0.89 -6.89
CA CYS A 28 2.29 -1.08 -6.46
C CYS A 28 1.28 -0.61 -7.51
N GLY A 29 1.72 0.02 -8.61
CA GLY A 29 0.85 0.45 -9.70
C GLY A 29 -0.24 1.47 -9.34
N THR A 30 -0.18 2.10 -8.16
CA THR A 30 -1.10 3.17 -7.73
C THR A 30 -0.35 4.50 -7.58
N ASP A 31 -0.57 5.42 -8.51
CA ASP A 31 0.07 6.74 -8.54
C ASP A 31 -0.95 7.84 -8.89
N THR A 32 -0.50 9.09 -8.97
CA THR A 32 -1.35 10.23 -9.36
C THR A 32 -1.99 10.10 -10.74
N SER A 33 -1.44 9.31 -11.68
CA SER A 33 -2.05 9.09 -13.00
C SER A 33 -3.33 8.25 -12.94
N HIS A 34 -3.54 7.54 -11.83
CA HIS A 34 -4.72 6.73 -11.56
C HIS A 34 -5.68 7.38 -10.56
N ALA A 35 -5.35 8.57 -10.06
CA ALA A 35 -6.19 9.35 -9.18
C ALA A 35 -7.30 10.08 -9.95
N SER A 36 -8.46 10.27 -9.31
CA SER A 36 -9.50 11.13 -9.88
C SER A 36 -9.10 12.62 -9.81
N ASP A 37 -9.56 13.42 -10.77
CA ASP A 37 -9.40 14.88 -10.75
C ASP A 37 -9.88 15.53 -9.44
N ASP A 38 -10.96 14.98 -8.87
CA ASP A 38 -11.52 15.45 -7.60
C ASP A 38 -10.55 15.17 -6.44
N TYR A 39 -10.02 13.94 -6.37
CA TYR A 39 -9.01 13.57 -5.39
C TYR A 39 -7.77 14.46 -5.48
N LEU A 40 -7.20 14.65 -6.69
CA LEU A 40 -6.00 15.48 -6.88
C LEU A 40 -6.23 16.93 -6.41
N LYS A 41 -7.39 17.51 -6.73
CA LYS A 41 -7.76 18.86 -6.28
C LYS A 41 -7.96 18.92 -4.76
N THR A 42 -8.56 17.89 -4.19
CA THR A 42 -8.74 17.77 -2.74
C THR A 42 -7.39 17.70 -2.03
N VAL A 43 -6.44 16.90 -2.53
CA VAL A 43 -5.15 16.75 -1.86
C VAL A 43 -4.29 18.00 -1.92
N GLN A 44 -4.30 18.70 -3.06
CA GLN A 44 -3.67 20.02 -3.21
C GLN A 44 -4.28 21.06 -2.26
N ALA A 45 -5.61 21.11 -2.15
CA ALA A 45 -6.28 22.09 -1.30
C ALA A 45 -5.96 21.90 0.19
N LEU A 46 -5.86 20.63 0.63
CA LEU A 46 -5.47 20.27 1.99
C LEU A 46 -4.04 20.72 2.31
N HIS A 47 -3.10 20.52 1.38
CA HIS A 47 -1.71 20.96 1.50
C HIS A 47 -1.60 22.48 1.50
N ASP A 48 -2.23 23.17 0.54
CA ASP A 48 -2.18 24.63 0.43
C ASP A 48 -2.86 25.37 1.61
N ASN A 49 -3.66 24.66 2.41
CA ASN A 49 -4.48 25.22 3.48
C ASN A 49 -5.39 26.39 3.01
N LYS A 50 -5.87 26.34 1.76
CA LYS A 50 -6.64 27.42 1.14
C LYS A 50 -8.15 27.17 1.16
N ASN A 51 -8.86 27.92 1.99
CA ASN A 51 -10.33 27.94 2.05
C ASN A 51 -11.03 28.63 0.86
N SER A 52 -10.29 29.06 -0.16
CA SER A 52 -10.81 29.75 -1.35
C SER A 52 -11.06 28.84 -2.56
N GLY A 53 -10.85 27.53 -2.43
CA GLY A 53 -10.98 26.53 -3.51
C GLY A 53 -12.42 26.11 -3.87
N SER A 54 -12.57 24.99 -4.58
CA SER A 54 -13.88 24.38 -4.91
C SER A 54 -14.69 24.03 -3.66
N PRO A 55 -16.01 23.77 -3.76
CA PRO A 55 -16.79 23.25 -2.63
C PRO A 55 -16.16 22.01 -1.97
N ALA A 56 -15.58 21.10 -2.76
CA ALA A 56 -14.85 19.94 -2.26
C ALA A 56 -13.59 20.34 -1.48
N ALA A 57 -12.81 21.30 -1.98
CA ALA A 57 -11.64 21.84 -1.28
C ALA A 57 -11.99 22.45 0.08
N ARG A 58 -13.09 23.22 0.16
CA ARG A 58 -13.58 23.78 1.43
C ARG A 58 -14.10 22.71 2.39
N ALA A 59 -14.84 21.73 1.87
CA ALA A 59 -15.30 20.59 2.65
C ALA A 59 -14.13 19.77 3.19
N ALA A 60 -13.06 19.61 2.40
CA ALA A 60 -11.86 18.91 2.80
C ALA A 60 -11.12 19.61 3.93
N ILE A 61 -10.94 20.94 3.87
CA ILE A 61 -10.31 21.70 4.96
C ILE A 61 -11.17 21.64 6.23
N ALA A 62 -12.49 21.79 6.11
CA ALA A 62 -13.38 21.65 7.26
C ALA A 62 -13.33 20.24 7.87
N ALA A 63 -13.28 19.20 7.04
CA ALA A 63 -13.13 17.81 7.48
C ALA A 63 -11.77 17.57 8.13
N ARG A 64 -10.68 18.15 7.61
CA ARG A 64 -9.34 18.11 8.23
C ARG A 64 -9.33 18.77 9.60
N ASP A 65 -9.91 19.95 9.73
CA ASP A 65 -9.94 20.68 11.00
C ASP A 65 -10.77 19.91 12.07
N GLN A 66 -11.83 19.21 11.64
CA GLN A 66 -12.58 18.28 12.49
C GLN A 66 -11.80 17.00 12.80
N ALA A 67 -11.08 16.44 11.82
CA ALA A 67 -10.32 15.20 11.94
C ALA A 67 -9.06 15.35 12.78
N ALA A 68 -8.35 16.48 12.68
CA ALA A 68 -7.18 16.81 13.49
C ALA A 68 -7.53 16.96 14.98
N ALA A 69 -8.80 17.28 15.29
CA ALA A 69 -9.33 17.30 16.66
C ALA A 69 -9.94 15.95 17.09
N SER A 70 -10.13 15.00 16.17
CA SER A 70 -10.82 13.73 16.42
C SER A 70 -9.86 12.62 16.81
N THR A 71 -9.95 12.18 18.06
CA THR A 71 -9.32 10.95 18.57
C THR A 71 -10.26 9.74 18.51
N GLY A 72 -11.43 9.91 17.89
CA GLY A 72 -12.47 8.88 17.79
C GLY A 72 -11.97 7.63 17.07
N SER A 73 -12.52 6.48 17.47
CA SER A 73 -12.16 5.20 16.85
C SER A 73 -12.81 5.08 15.48
N ILE A 74 -12.02 4.76 14.46
CA ILE A 74 -12.53 4.41 13.13
C ILE A 74 -12.62 2.88 13.07
N SER A 75 -13.81 2.38 12.76
CA SER A 75 -14.10 0.97 12.57
C SER A 75 -14.32 0.72 11.08
N ILE A 76 -13.44 -0.06 10.46
CA ILE A 76 -13.53 -0.39 9.03
C ILE A 76 -13.98 -1.84 8.90
N ASP A 77 -15.23 -2.02 8.48
CA ASP A 77 -15.72 -3.33 8.08
C ASP A 77 -15.01 -3.79 6.81
N THR A 78 -14.53 -5.03 6.80
CA THR A 78 -13.55 -5.54 5.85
C THR A 78 -13.99 -6.90 5.33
N VAL A 79 -13.76 -7.17 4.04
CA VAL A 79 -14.04 -8.45 3.39
C VAL A 79 -12.78 -8.95 2.70
N PHE A 80 -12.41 -10.20 2.98
CA PHE A 80 -11.29 -10.85 2.29
C PHE A 80 -11.82 -11.81 1.24
N HIS A 81 -11.46 -11.55 -0.01
CA HIS A 81 -11.74 -12.41 -1.15
C HIS A 81 -10.46 -13.16 -1.52
N ILE A 82 -10.41 -14.47 -1.26
CA ILE A 82 -9.24 -15.28 -1.60
C ILE A 82 -9.47 -15.93 -2.96
N VAL A 83 -8.66 -15.55 -3.95
CA VAL A 83 -8.72 -16.07 -5.32
C VAL A 83 -7.45 -16.87 -5.56
N ALA A 84 -7.59 -18.20 -5.61
CA ALA A 84 -6.46 -19.10 -5.82
C ALA A 84 -6.67 -19.98 -7.05
N LYS A 85 -5.62 -20.16 -7.85
CA LYS A 85 -5.59 -21.20 -8.87
C LYS A 85 -5.71 -22.58 -8.22
N ALA A 86 -6.29 -23.54 -8.95
CA ALA A 86 -6.56 -24.88 -8.44
C ALA A 86 -5.29 -25.60 -7.94
N ASP A 87 -4.16 -25.41 -8.62
CA ASP A 87 -2.85 -25.96 -8.26
C ASP A 87 -2.19 -25.24 -7.07
N SER A 88 -2.60 -24.00 -6.80
CA SER A 88 -2.03 -23.11 -5.78
C SER A 88 -2.91 -23.04 -4.54
N LYS A 89 -4.07 -23.70 -4.51
CA LYS A 89 -5.01 -23.66 -3.39
C LYS A 89 -4.37 -24.06 -2.05
N SER A 90 -3.43 -25.01 -2.06
CA SER A 90 -2.76 -25.49 -0.85
C SER A 90 -1.76 -24.50 -0.26
N THR A 91 -1.34 -23.47 -1.01
CA THR A 91 -0.38 -22.48 -0.54
C THR A 91 -1.03 -21.40 0.33
N VAL A 92 -2.34 -21.18 0.18
CA VAL A 92 -3.09 -20.25 1.03
C VAL A 92 -3.77 -21.04 2.15
N THR A 93 -3.23 -20.96 3.36
CA THR A 93 -3.76 -21.67 4.53
C THR A 93 -4.92 -20.91 5.17
N ASN A 94 -5.80 -21.63 5.88
CA ASN A 94 -6.93 -21.02 6.59
C ASN A 94 -6.53 -20.00 7.68
N ASN A 95 -5.27 -20.04 8.14
CA ASN A 95 -4.77 -19.13 9.16
C ASN A 95 -4.27 -17.80 8.57
N MET A 96 -3.91 -17.77 7.28
CA MET A 96 -3.35 -16.57 6.63
C MET A 96 -4.33 -15.38 6.65
N PRO A 97 -5.63 -15.53 6.35
CA PRO A 97 -6.60 -14.45 6.49
C PRO A 97 -6.66 -13.85 7.90
N SER A 98 -6.74 -14.69 8.93
CA SER A 98 -6.80 -14.23 10.33
C SER A 98 -5.51 -13.52 10.76
N ALA A 99 -4.35 -14.03 10.31
CA ALA A 99 -3.06 -13.40 10.56
C ALA A 99 -2.94 -12.06 9.83
N GLN A 100 -3.44 -11.95 8.59
CA GLN A 100 -3.45 -10.70 7.83
C GLN A 100 -4.35 -9.63 8.46
N LEU A 101 -5.54 -10.03 8.94
CA LEU A 101 -6.40 -9.12 9.72
C LEU A 101 -5.71 -8.64 11.00
N SER A 102 -4.93 -9.52 11.64
CA SER A 102 -4.13 -9.17 12.82
C SER A 102 -2.99 -8.20 12.48
N ALA A 103 -2.35 -8.35 11.32
CA ALA A 103 -1.32 -7.44 10.83
C ALA A 103 -1.90 -6.03 10.57
N LEU A 104 -3.04 -5.93 9.88
CA LEU A 104 -3.76 -4.66 9.69
C LEU A 104 -4.10 -4.02 11.04
N ASN A 105 -4.76 -4.75 11.93
CA ASN A 105 -5.10 -4.21 13.24
C ASN A 105 -3.86 -3.83 14.07
N THR A 106 -2.74 -4.54 13.94
CA THR A 106 -1.50 -4.19 14.63
C THR A 106 -0.90 -2.90 14.09
N ALA A 107 -0.80 -2.76 12.78
CA ALA A 107 -0.22 -1.59 12.11
C ALA A 107 -1.05 -0.32 12.38
N TYR A 108 -2.37 -0.44 12.42
CA TYR A 108 -3.29 0.70 12.52
C TYR A 108 -3.78 1.02 13.94
N LYS A 109 -3.59 0.10 14.90
CA LYS A 109 -3.96 0.30 16.31
C LYS A 109 -3.40 1.58 16.95
N PRO A 110 -2.13 1.97 16.75
CA PRO A 110 -1.61 3.23 17.30
C PRO A 110 -2.41 4.46 16.89
N TYR A 111 -3.12 4.38 15.76
CA TYR A 111 -3.89 5.46 15.16
C TYR A 111 -5.39 5.38 15.45
N ASN A 112 -5.81 4.45 16.33
CA ASN A 112 -7.20 4.18 16.69
C ASN A 112 -8.09 3.86 15.47
N ILE A 113 -7.52 3.15 14.49
CA ILE A 113 -8.23 2.57 13.34
C ILE A 113 -8.19 1.05 13.53
N HIS A 114 -9.35 0.40 13.44
CA HIS A 114 -9.47 -1.05 13.57
C HIS A 114 -10.33 -1.63 12.45
N PHE A 115 -10.04 -2.88 12.09
CA PHE A 115 -10.66 -3.60 10.98
C PHE A 115 -11.45 -4.79 11.51
N ASN A 116 -12.72 -4.91 11.10
CA ASN A 116 -13.58 -6.04 11.45
C ASN A 116 -13.87 -6.88 10.21
N LEU A 117 -13.68 -8.19 10.26
CA LEU A 117 -14.02 -9.07 9.15
C LEU A 117 -15.53 -9.34 9.14
N ILE A 118 -16.22 -9.01 8.04
CA ILE A 118 -17.66 -9.23 7.86
C ILE A 118 -17.98 -9.82 6.47
N ASN A 119 -19.25 -10.16 6.23
CA ASN A 119 -19.78 -10.38 4.88
C ASN A 119 -20.31 -9.03 4.37
N GLY A 120 -19.56 -8.35 3.51
CA GLY A 120 -19.70 -6.90 3.30
C GLY A 120 -20.70 -6.40 2.25
N THR A 121 -20.74 -5.07 2.15
CA THR A 121 -21.42 -4.27 1.12
C THR A 121 -20.43 -3.23 0.53
N TYR A 122 -20.84 -2.23 -0.25
CA TYR A 122 -19.92 -1.26 -0.87
C TYR A 122 -19.17 -0.34 0.12
N ASN A 123 -19.63 -0.25 1.37
CA ASN A 123 -18.99 0.51 2.44
C ASN A 123 -17.88 -0.26 3.17
N THR A 124 -17.50 -1.44 2.69
CA THR A 124 -16.44 -2.26 3.29
C THR A 124 -15.15 -2.18 2.48
N LEU A 125 -14.01 -2.27 3.17
CA LEU A 125 -12.73 -2.49 2.52
C LEU A 125 -12.71 -3.92 1.92
N ASN A 126 -12.69 -4.00 0.59
CA ASN A 126 -12.57 -5.27 -0.13
C ASN A 126 -11.08 -5.55 -0.44
N LEU A 127 -10.51 -6.59 0.17
CA LEU A 127 -9.16 -7.06 -0.15
C LEU A 127 -9.22 -8.38 -0.91
N TYR A 128 -8.77 -8.37 -2.16
CA TYR A 128 -8.68 -9.52 -3.04
C TYR A 128 -7.25 -10.06 -3.04
N PHE A 129 -7.03 -11.20 -2.38
CA PHE A 129 -5.73 -11.86 -2.36
C PHE A 129 -5.65 -12.89 -3.48
N GLN A 130 -4.75 -12.66 -4.44
CA GLN A 130 -4.61 -13.45 -5.65
C GLN A 130 -3.27 -14.20 -5.67
N THR A 131 -3.29 -15.52 -5.88
CA THR A 131 -2.05 -16.31 -5.99
C THR A 131 -1.22 -15.97 -7.22
N ASP A 132 -1.88 -15.45 -8.26
CA ASP A 132 -1.32 -15.16 -9.57
C ASP A 132 -1.67 -13.74 -10.03
N LEU A 133 -1.42 -12.77 -9.14
CA LEU A 133 -1.55 -11.36 -9.48
C LEU A 133 -0.63 -11.02 -10.67
N SER A 134 -1.23 -10.51 -11.73
CA SER A 134 -0.52 -10.14 -12.96
C SER A 134 -0.01 -8.70 -12.91
N GLY A 135 0.94 -8.35 -13.78
CA GLY A 135 1.48 -6.99 -13.89
C GLY A 135 2.82 -6.76 -13.20
N GLY A 136 3.36 -7.76 -12.49
CA GLY A 136 4.66 -7.64 -11.82
C GLY A 136 4.64 -6.80 -10.54
N VAL A 137 3.44 -6.55 -10.01
CA VAL A 137 3.18 -5.79 -8.77
C VAL A 137 2.91 -6.73 -7.59
N LEU A 138 3.13 -6.26 -6.36
CA LEU A 138 2.73 -7.02 -5.15
C LEU A 138 1.32 -6.67 -4.68
N GLY A 139 0.82 -5.50 -5.01
CA GLY A 139 -0.50 -5.01 -4.63
C GLY A 139 -0.89 -3.85 -5.51
N ARG A 140 -2.18 -3.50 -5.50
CA ARG A 140 -2.73 -2.27 -6.06
C ARG A 140 -4.08 -1.96 -5.43
N CYS A 141 -4.31 -0.72 -5.01
CA CYS A 141 -5.62 -0.23 -4.58
C CYS A 141 -6.13 0.98 -5.34
N THR A 142 -7.44 1.15 -5.32
CA THR A 142 -8.09 2.40 -5.69
C THR A 142 -7.80 3.49 -4.66
N LEU A 143 -7.52 4.71 -5.12
CA LEU A 143 -7.54 5.91 -4.27
C LEU A 143 -9.00 6.31 -3.98
N PRO A 144 -9.26 7.07 -2.89
CA PRO A 144 -10.58 7.64 -2.65
C PRO A 144 -11.07 8.44 -3.85
N SER A 145 -12.35 8.31 -4.16
CA SER A 145 -13.01 9.11 -5.18
C SER A 145 -14.39 9.51 -4.70
N ALA A 146 -14.86 10.67 -5.17
CA ALA A 146 -16.23 11.08 -4.90
C ALA A 146 -17.20 10.09 -5.56
N ILE A 147 -17.81 9.22 -4.75
CA ILE A 147 -19.11 8.64 -5.06
C ILE A 147 -20.10 9.79 -4.87
N ALA A 148 -20.07 10.73 -5.81
CA ALA A 148 -20.76 11.99 -5.64
C ALA A 148 -22.23 11.73 -5.30
N ASN A 149 -22.79 12.52 -4.39
CA ASN A 149 -24.22 12.71 -4.18
C ASN A 149 -25.03 12.54 -5.48
N GLY A 150 -25.48 11.32 -5.79
CA GLY A 150 -26.24 10.99 -7.00
C GLY A 150 -25.48 10.70 -8.31
N LYS A 151 -24.16 10.43 -8.33
CA LYS A 151 -23.50 9.87 -9.51
C LYS A 151 -23.61 8.35 -9.53
N SER A 152 -24.39 7.87 -10.48
CA SER A 152 -24.88 6.49 -10.59
C SER A 152 -23.98 5.57 -11.42
N ASP A 153 -22.70 5.90 -11.67
CA ASP A 153 -21.85 5.03 -12.47
C ASP A 153 -21.26 3.91 -11.59
N PRO A 154 -21.78 2.67 -11.71
CA PRO A 154 -21.35 1.57 -10.86
C PRO A 154 -19.90 1.18 -11.11
N THR A 155 -19.34 1.55 -12.25
CA THR A 155 -17.95 1.20 -12.61
C THR A 155 -16.93 1.90 -11.72
N ILE A 156 -17.29 3.02 -11.10
CA ILE A 156 -16.43 3.77 -10.17
C ILE A 156 -16.24 2.99 -8.86
N TYR A 157 -17.28 2.33 -8.34
CA TYR A 157 -17.19 1.56 -7.09
C TYR A 157 -17.07 0.05 -7.29
N ALA A 158 -17.39 -0.49 -8.47
CA ALA A 158 -17.28 -1.92 -8.75
C ALA A 158 -15.85 -2.45 -8.65
N ASN A 159 -14.87 -1.57 -8.79
CA ASN A 159 -13.45 -1.88 -8.67
C ASN A 159 -12.83 -1.30 -7.38
N ASP A 160 -13.64 -0.70 -6.49
CA ASP A 160 -13.11 -0.12 -5.26
C ASP A 160 -12.62 -1.21 -4.30
N GLY A 161 -11.41 -1.02 -3.79
CA GLY A 161 -10.72 -1.99 -2.97
C GLY A 161 -9.32 -2.27 -3.51
N CYS A 162 -8.77 -3.40 -3.07
CA CYS A 162 -7.37 -3.72 -3.25
C CYS A 162 -7.19 -5.12 -3.83
N ASN A 163 -6.26 -5.25 -4.77
CA ASN A 163 -5.83 -6.53 -5.31
C ASN A 163 -4.39 -6.78 -4.88
N ILE A 164 -4.15 -7.84 -4.12
CA ILE A 164 -2.89 -8.09 -3.42
C ILE A 164 -2.40 -9.48 -3.78
N ASN A 165 -1.09 -9.64 -3.94
CA ASN A 165 -0.47 -10.93 -4.14
C ASN A 165 -0.61 -11.76 -2.85
N ALA A 166 -1.29 -12.90 -2.92
CA ALA A 166 -1.56 -13.73 -1.74
C ALA A 166 -0.29 -14.22 -1.03
N ASN A 167 0.86 -14.24 -1.71
CA ASN A 167 2.13 -14.65 -1.13
C ASN A 167 2.76 -13.60 -0.20
N THR A 168 2.21 -12.38 -0.12
CA THR A 168 2.64 -11.33 0.81
C THR A 168 1.91 -11.36 2.15
N MET A 169 0.84 -12.16 2.26
CA MET A 169 0.20 -12.40 3.54
C MET A 169 1.19 -13.01 4.54
N PRO A 170 0.98 -12.83 5.87
CA PRO A 170 1.77 -13.49 6.89
C PRO A 170 1.93 -14.99 6.62
N SER A 171 3.16 -15.50 6.68
CA SER A 171 3.53 -16.89 6.34
C SER A 171 3.45 -17.25 4.85
N GLY A 172 3.24 -16.28 3.97
CA GLY A 172 3.27 -16.45 2.53
C GLY A 172 4.67 -16.75 1.99
N ALA A 173 4.72 -17.18 0.72
CA ALA A 173 5.94 -17.68 0.11
C ALA A 173 6.95 -16.57 -0.28
N LEU A 174 6.53 -15.31 -0.34
CA LEU A 174 7.37 -14.20 -0.80
C LEU A 174 8.21 -13.62 0.35
N GLN A 175 9.37 -14.23 0.60
CA GLN A 175 10.26 -13.82 1.69
C GLN A 175 10.65 -12.34 1.60
N GLY A 176 10.67 -11.66 2.75
CA GLY A 176 10.91 -10.22 2.83
C GLY A 176 9.66 -9.36 2.68
N TYR A 177 8.59 -9.91 2.11
CA TYR A 177 7.29 -9.24 1.90
C TYR A 177 6.10 -10.03 2.46
N ASN A 178 6.37 -11.06 3.27
CA ASN A 178 5.39 -12.02 3.78
C ASN A 178 5.01 -11.79 5.24
N SER A 179 5.03 -10.53 5.70
CA SER A 179 4.54 -10.11 7.01
C SER A 179 3.19 -9.38 6.92
N GLY A 180 2.61 -9.29 5.72
CA GLY A 180 1.33 -8.64 5.46
C GLY A 180 1.42 -7.13 5.25
N MET A 181 2.62 -6.56 5.12
CA MET A 181 2.78 -5.10 5.01
C MET A 181 2.41 -4.58 3.63
N THR A 182 2.45 -5.40 2.57
CA THR A 182 1.86 -5.02 1.28
C THR A 182 0.40 -4.61 1.43
N ALA A 183 -0.40 -5.36 2.21
CA ALA A 183 -1.80 -5.00 2.43
C ALA A 183 -1.96 -3.73 3.29
N VAL A 184 -1.00 -3.45 4.19
CA VAL A 184 -0.96 -2.20 4.98
C VAL A 184 -0.70 -1.01 4.06
N HIS A 185 0.32 -1.09 3.21
CA HIS A 185 0.66 -0.08 2.19
C HIS A 185 -0.54 0.22 1.29
N GLU A 186 -1.09 -0.83 0.68
CA GLU A 186 -2.28 -0.80 -0.16
C GLU A 186 -3.48 -0.15 0.54
N THR A 187 -3.74 -0.50 1.79
CA THR A 187 -4.83 0.12 2.56
C THR A 187 -4.57 1.61 2.82
N GLY A 188 -3.31 2.03 2.94
CA GLY A 188 -2.92 3.44 2.97
C GLY A 188 -3.38 4.20 1.73
N HIS A 189 -3.19 3.64 0.53
CA HIS A 189 -3.75 4.20 -0.71
C HIS A 189 -5.27 4.25 -0.68
N TRP A 190 -5.94 3.19 -0.25
CA TRP A 190 -7.41 3.18 -0.17
C TRP A 190 -7.97 4.24 0.78
N LEU A 191 -7.19 4.62 1.80
CA LEU A 191 -7.44 5.73 2.72
C LEU A 191 -6.87 7.08 2.24
N GLY A 192 -6.32 7.15 1.03
CA GLY A 192 -5.91 8.38 0.35
C GLY A 192 -4.53 8.91 0.71
N LEU A 193 -3.58 8.01 0.94
CA LEU A 193 -2.14 8.32 0.93
C LEU A 193 -1.56 8.10 -0.47
N LEU A 194 -0.59 8.93 -0.83
CA LEU A 194 0.26 8.76 -2.02
C LEU A 194 1.62 8.19 -1.57
N HIS A 195 2.44 7.76 -2.52
CA HIS A 195 3.83 7.39 -2.21
C HIS A 195 4.63 8.60 -1.77
N MET A 196 5.60 8.38 -0.88
CA MET A 196 6.51 9.44 -0.44
C MET A 196 7.36 10.04 -1.57
N PHE A 197 7.63 9.26 -2.60
CA PHE A 197 8.36 9.67 -3.80
C PHE A 197 7.44 10.17 -4.94
N GLU A 198 6.17 10.45 -4.64
CA GLU A 198 5.25 11.00 -5.63
C GLU A 198 5.75 12.36 -6.14
N GLY A 199 5.54 12.62 -7.43
CA GLY A 199 6.16 13.75 -8.13
C GLY A 199 7.61 13.48 -8.58
N TYR A 200 8.24 12.40 -8.11
CA TYR A 200 9.55 11.90 -8.56
C TYR A 200 10.64 12.98 -8.54
N SER A 201 10.62 13.81 -7.49
CA SER A 201 11.46 14.99 -7.32
C SER A 201 11.64 15.30 -5.84
N CYS A 202 12.84 15.77 -5.47
CA CYS A 202 13.09 16.32 -4.13
C CYS A 202 12.57 17.76 -3.96
N ASP A 203 12.13 18.37 -5.07
CA ASP A 203 11.47 19.68 -5.12
C ASP A 203 9.96 19.52 -5.34
N GLY A 204 9.16 20.42 -4.78
CA GLY A 204 7.70 20.43 -4.94
C GLY A 204 6.97 19.85 -3.74
N PRO A 205 5.65 19.58 -3.87
CA PRO A 205 4.82 19.16 -2.73
C PRO A 205 4.93 17.66 -2.41
N GLY A 206 5.64 16.86 -3.21
CA GLY A 206 5.78 15.41 -3.00
C GLY A 206 4.42 14.70 -2.95
N ASP A 207 4.19 13.99 -1.84
CA ASP A 207 2.94 13.29 -1.52
C ASP A 207 1.85 14.21 -0.92
N TYR A 208 2.08 15.52 -0.87
CA TYR A 208 1.19 16.56 -0.31
C TYR A 208 0.98 16.44 1.20
N ILE A 209 1.97 15.92 1.92
CA ILE A 209 1.98 15.79 3.37
C ILE A 209 3.26 16.44 3.91
N ASP A 210 3.14 17.38 4.84
CA ASP A 210 4.29 18.25 5.17
C ASP A 210 5.35 17.58 6.07
N ASP A 211 4.98 16.49 6.78
CA ASP A 211 5.87 15.76 7.70
C ASP A 211 6.51 14.51 7.07
N THR A 212 6.29 14.29 5.78
CA THR A 212 6.95 13.29 4.94
C THR A 212 8.03 13.98 4.10
N PRO A 213 9.32 13.63 4.25
CA PRO A 213 10.38 14.15 3.40
C PRO A 213 10.12 13.80 1.92
N ALA A 214 10.27 14.77 1.01
CA ALA A 214 10.10 14.52 -0.42
C ALA A 214 11.24 13.65 -0.97
N GLU A 215 10.88 12.57 -1.65
CA GLU A 215 11.80 11.64 -2.28
C GLU A 215 11.69 11.71 -3.80
N SER A 216 12.81 11.58 -4.52
CA SER A 216 12.78 11.53 -5.99
C SER A 216 12.62 10.12 -6.55
N THR A 217 12.86 9.10 -5.73
CA THR A 217 12.80 7.69 -6.10
C THR A 217 12.40 6.87 -4.89
N ALA A 218 11.67 5.78 -5.12
CA ALA A 218 11.37 4.80 -4.08
C ALA A 218 12.64 4.17 -3.50
N THR A 219 12.58 3.82 -2.22
CA THR A 219 13.65 3.04 -1.59
C THR A 219 13.48 1.55 -1.90
N ASP A 220 14.59 0.89 -2.23
CA ASP A 220 14.66 -0.56 -2.38
C ASP A 220 15.44 -1.19 -1.21
N GLY A 221 14.84 -2.16 -0.52
CA GLY A 221 15.45 -2.86 0.61
C GLY A 221 15.31 -2.13 1.96
N CYS A 222 16.43 -2.04 2.69
CA CYS A 222 16.54 -1.37 4.00
C CYS A 222 17.74 -0.39 4.16
N PRO A 223 18.09 0.45 3.16
CA PRO A 223 19.21 1.39 3.30
C PRO A 223 18.83 2.73 3.96
N GLY A 224 19.27 2.98 5.20
CA GLY A 224 19.21 4.33 5.80
C GLY A 224 17.81 4.84 6.14
N ASP A 225 17.58 6.16 6.13
CA ASP A 225 16.26 6.83 6.32
C ASP A 225 15.99 7.59 5.00
N PRO A 226 14.75 7.69 4.45
CA PRO A 226 13.41 7.45 5.04
C PRO A 226 12.75 6.06 4.79
N ILE A 227 13.46 4.95 5.00
CA ILE A 227 12.97 3.58 4.69
C ILE A 227 11.83 3.04 5.58
N HIS A 228 11.43 3.80 6.60
CA HIS A 228 10.62 3.29 7.70
C HIS A 228 9.12 3.56 7.54
N ASN A 229 8.71 4.26 6.48
CA ASN A 229 7.32 4.61 6.26
C ASN A 229 6.59 3.53 5.45
N TYR A 230 5.36 3.18 5.83
CA TYR A 230 4.57 2.20 5.08
C TYR A 230 4.25 2.61 3.64
N MET A 231 4.36 3.88 3.26
CA MET A 231 4.08 4.39 1.90
C MET A 231 5.31 4.50 0.99
N ASP A 232 6.46 3.96 1.42
CA ASP A 232 7.63 3.73 0.55
C ASP A 232 7.63 2.25 0.05
N TYR A 233 8.65 1.81 -0.69
CA TYR A 233 8.80 0.46 -1.26
C TYR A 233 9.86 -0.41 -0.58
N SER A 234 10.10 -0.16 0.70
CA SER A 234 11.02 -0.95 1.52
C SER A 234 10.52 -2.38 1.78
N VAL A 235 11.40 -3.26 2.28
CA VAL A 235 10.97 -4.62 2.71
C VAL A 235 10.24 -4.57 4.05
N ASP A 236 9.37 -5.54 4.30
CA ASP A 236 8.43 -5.55 5.44
C ASP A 236 9.10 -5.32 6.80
N SER A 237 10.31 -5.86 6.99
CA SER A 237 11.03 -5.76 8.27
C SER A 237 11.51 -4.35 8.60
N CYS A 238 11.51 -3.45 7.63
CA CYS A 238 12.02 -2.09 7.79
C CYS A 238 10.93 -1.06 8.02
N TYR A 239 9.67 -1.38 7.75
CA TYR A 239 8.58 -0.48 8.09
C TYR A 239 8.39 -0.32 9.60
N GLN A 240 8.07 0.91 10.01
CA GLN A 240 7.83 1.28 11.41
C GLN A 240 6.47 1.96 11.60
N GLY A 241 5.97 2.75 10.64
CA GLY A 241 4.74 3.51 10.86
C GLY A 241 4.30 4.44 9.74
N PHE A 242 3.16 5.09 9.98
CA PHE A 242 2.72 6.29 9.28
C PHE A 242 3.12 7.52 10.11
N THR A 243 3.26 8.68 9.46
CA THR A 243 3.46 9.96 10.13
C THR A 243 2.15 10.51 10.73
N GLU A 244 2.24 11.54 11.55
CA GLU A 244 1.06 12.16 12.17
C GLU A 244 0.14 12.78 11.10
N LEU A 245 0.71 13.47 10.11
CA LEU A 245 -0.09 14.11 9.05
C LEU A 245 -0.60 13.10 8.01
N GLN A 246 0.07 11.96 7.80
CA GLN A 246 -0.51 10.82 7.07
C GLN A 246 -1.77 10.29 7.80
N VAL A 247 -1.74 10.17 9.12
CA VAL A 247 -2.93 9.75 9.88
C VAL A 247 -4.04 10.80 9.79
N ALA A 248 -3.72 12.08 9.92
CA ALA A 248 -4.70 13.16 9.75
C ALA A 248 -5.32 13.17 8.34
N ARG A 249 -4.50 12.88 7.31
CA ARG A 249 -4.94 12.71 5.93
C ARG A 249 -5.92 11.56 5.79
N MET A 250 -5.58 10.37 6.29
CA MET A 250 -6.45 9.19 6.23
C MET A 250 -7.81 9.45 6.89
N ARG A 251 -7.82 10.12 8.06
CA ARG A 251 -9.06 10.48 8.76
C ARG A 251 -9.92 11.47 7.96
N SER A 252 -9.28 12.45 7.32
CA SER A 252 -9.97 13.42 6.46
C SER A 252 -10.59 12.73 5.24
N MET A 253 -9.85 11.85 4.58
CA MET A 253 -10.34 11.09 3.41
C MET A 253 -11.46 10.12 3.78
N TRP A 254 -11.36 9.46 4.94
CA TRP A 254 -12.44 8.64 5.47
C TRP A 254 -13.75 9.43 5.58
N GLY A 255 -13.73 10.58 6.27
CA GLY A 255 -14.93 11.41 6.45
C GLY A 255 -15.50 11.99 5.16
N LEU A 256 -14.66 12.25 4.15
CA LEU A 256 -15.09 12.82 2.87
C LEU A 256 -15.67 11.78 1.91
N TYR A 257 -15.07 10.59 1.86
CA TYR A 257 -15.27 9.64 0.75
C TYR A 257 -15.78 8.27 1.18
N ARG A 258 -15.68 7.92 2.46
CA ARG A 258 -15.96 6.55 2.95
C ARG A 258 -17.07 6.50 3.99
N ASP A 259 -17.12 7.46 4.92
CA ASP A 259 -18.13 7.49 5.97
C ASP A 259 -19.50 7.92 5.41
N GLY A 260 -20.47 7.00 5.44
CA GLY A 260 -21.87 7.28 5.09
C GLY A 260 -22.16 7.57 3.61
N ASN A 261 -21.22 7.31 2.69
CA ASN A 261 -21.43 7.39 1.23
C ASN A 261 -21.61 6.01 0.62
#